data_AF-A0AAP8QFX5-F1
#
_entry.id   AF-A0AAP8QFX5-F1
#
_cell.length_a   1.000
_cell.length_b   1.000
_cell.length_c   1.000
_cell.angle_alpha   90.00
_cell.angle_beta   90.00
_cell.angle_gamma   90.00
#
_symmetry.space_group_name_H-M   'P 1'
#
loop_
_entity.id
_entity.type
_entity.pdbx_description
1 polymer ?
#
loop_
_entity_poly.entity_id
_entity_poly.type
_entity_poly.pdbx_seq_one_letter_code
_entity_poly.pdbx_strand_id
1 'polypeptide(L)' 'MQLERKNAGKTQDQVALETGYSSVFIKKLEAGTENPGRDTIFILSRYYGVSPEELFPDIFLDLYDRIPINVNEKNERS' A
#
# COMPACT_ATOMS: atom_id res chain seq x y z
N MET A 1 5.45 2.24 1.07
CA MET A 1 6.15 1.38 2.05
C MET A 1 7.62 1.75 2.32
N GLN A 2 8.51 1.86 1.33
CA GLN A 2 9.95 2.14 1.57
C GLN A 2 10.19 3.45 2.38
N LEU A 3 9.38 4.48 2.15
CA LEU A 3 9.44 5.73 2.90
C LEU A 3 9.24 5.49 4.40
N GLU A 4 8.18 4.78 4.78
CA GLU A 4 7.88 4.47 6.18
C GLU A 4 8.96 3.64 6.86
N ARG A 5 9.56 2.68 6.15
CA ARG A 5 10.73 1.96 6.68
C ARG A 5 11.88 2.89 7.02
N LYS A 6 12.20 3.82 6.12
CA LYS A 6 13.29 4.80 6.30
C LYS A 6 12.98 5.75 7.46
N ASN A 7 11.74 6.23 7.58
CA ASN A 7 11.27 7.07 8.68
C ASN A 7 11.38 6.36 10.03
N ALA A 8 11.10 5.05 10.06
CA ALA A 8 11.27 4.21 11.24
C ALA A 8 12.75 3.88 11.56
N GLY A 9 13.71 4.27 10.71
CA GLY A 9 15.13 3.99 10.90
C GLY A 9 15.49 2.50 10.79
N LYS A 10 14.67 1.69 10.08
CA LYS A 10 14.82 0.23 10.03
C LYS A 10 15.45 -0.26 8.74
N THR A 11 16.18 -1.38 8.81
CA THR A 11 16.62 -2.13 7.62
C THR A 11 15.49 -3.04 7.11
N GLN A 12 15.60 -3.53 5.86
CA GLN A 12 14.63 -4.48 5.31
C GLN A 12 14.62 -5.80 6.12
N ASP A 13 15.78 -6.24 6.61
CA ASP A 13 15.92 -7.43 7.46
C ASP A 13 15.23 -7.26 8.82
N GLN A 14 15.31 -6.06 9.43
CA GLN A 14 14.63 -5.78 10.69
C GLN A 14 13.10 -5.82 10.52
N VAL A 15 12.58 -5.20 9.45
CA VAL A 15 11.15 -5.26 9.15
C VAL A 15 10.71 -6.71 8.92
N ALA A 16 11.47 -7.46 8.12
CA ALA A 16 11.19 -8.87 7.84
C ALA A 16 11.11 -9.69 9.15
N LEU A 17 12.10 -9.56 10.02
CA LEU A 17 12.14 -10.24 11.31
C LEU A 17 10.95 -9.86 12.21
N GLU A 18 10.64 -8.57 12.33
CA GLU A 18 9.59 -8.08 13.22
C GLU A 18 8.16 -8.36 12.72
N THR A 19 7.99 -8.54 11.42
CA THR A 19 6.68 -8.81 10.78
C THR A 19 6.48 -10.28 10.44
N GLY A 20 7.50 -11.12 10.60
CA GLY A 20 7.47 -12.54 10.27
C GLY A 20 7.58 -12.84 8.76
N TYR A 21 7.97 -11.86 7.95
CA TYR A 21 8.19 -12.02 6.51
C TYR A 21 9.65 -12.35 6.20
N SER A 22 9.92 -12.77 4.96
CA SER A 22 11.31 -12.87 4.47
C SER A 22 11.83 -11.51 4.01
N SER A 23 13.12 -11.26 4.19
CA SER A 23 13.77 -10.05 3.70
C SER A 23 13.64 -9.88 2.18
N VAL A 24 13.71 -11.00 1.45
CA VAL A 24 13.48 -11.03 -0.01
C VAL A 24 12.08 -10.54 -0.36
N PHE A 25 11.06 -10.95 0.39
CA PHE A 25 9.68 -10.48 0.20
C PHE A 25 9.54 -8.98 0.47
N ILE A 26 10.07 -8.48 1.58
CA ILE A 26 10.09 -7.03 1.89
C ILE A 26 10.78 -6.24 0.77
N LYS A 27 11.93 -6.72 0.29
CA LYS A 27 12.66 -6.08 -0.82
C LYS A 27 11.82 -6.02 -2.10
N LYS A 28 11.14 -7.10 -2.46
CA LYS A 28 10.29 -7.14 -3.67
C LYS A 28 9.09 -6.21 -3.56
N LEU A 29 8.46 -6.13 -2.38
CA LEU A 29 7.38 -5.18 -2.09
C LEU A 29 7.87 -3.74 -2.25
N GLU A 30 9.03 -3.38 -1.70
CA GLU A 30 9.58 -2.03 -1.88
C GLU A 30 9.96 -1.70 -3.33
N ALA A 31 10.31 -2.72 -4.11
CA ALA A 31 10.62 -2.58 -5.53
C ALA A 31 9.39 -2.57 -6.43
N GLY A 32 8.17 -2.80 -5.90
CA GLY A 32 6.94 -2.91 -6.70
C GLY A 32 6.92 -4.12 -7.63
N THR A 33 7.73 -5.15 -7.35
CA THR A 33 7.84 -6.37 -8.18
C THR A 33 7.01 -7.53 -7.66
N GLU A 34 6.29 -7.32 -6.57
CA GLU A 34 5.43 -8.29 -5.91
C GLU A 34 4.24 -7.53 -5.33
N ASN A 35 3.04 -8.07 -5.52
CA ASN A 35 1.83 -7.47 -4.97
C ASN A 35 1.54 -8.10 -3.59
N PRO A 36 1.34 -7.30 -2.54
CA PRO A 36 0.98 -7.83 -1.24
C PRO A 36 -0.44 -8.40 -1.27
N GLY A 37 -0.63 -9.53 -0.58
CA GLY A 37 -1.98 -10.03 -0.30
C GLY A 37 -2.71 -9.15 0.73
N ARG A 38 -4.01 -9.38 0.90
CA ARG A 38 -4.87 -8.63 1.84
C ARG A 38 -4.28 -8.56 3.25
N ASP A 39 -3.87 -9.70 3.80
CA ASP A 39 -3.34 -9.75 5.17
C ASP A 39 -2.01 -9.03 5.30
N THR A 40 -1.15 -9.12 4.27
CA THR A 40 0.12 -8.37 4.21
C THR A 40 -0.11 -6.88 4.24
N ILE A 41 -1.09 -6.38 3.49
CA ILE A 41 -1.46 -4.96 3.50
C ILE A 41 -1.80 -4.52 4.93
N PHE A 42 -2.73 -5.20 5.59
CA PHE A 42 -3.17 -4.81 6.93
C PHE A 42 -2.09 -5.00 8.00
N ILE A 43 -1.27 -6.05 7.92
CA ILE A 43 -0.16 -6.29 8.85
C ILE A 43 0.85 -5.15 8.76
N LEU A 44 1.28 -4.80 7.54
CA LEU A 44 2.28 -3.75 7.35
C LEU A 44 1.73 -2.36 7.66
N SER A 45 0.46 -2.08 7.34
CA SER A 45 -0.21 -0.85 7.75
C SER A 45 -0.25 -0.68 9.27
N ARG A 46 -0.61 -1.73 10.01
CA ARG A 46 -0.60 -1.71 11.48
C ARG A 46 0.81 -1.57 12.04
N TYR A 47 1.78 -2.24 11.43
CA TYR A 47 3.18 -2.18 11.84
C TYR A 47 3.76 -0.77 11.73
N TYR A 48 3.45 -0.04 10.65
CA TYR A 48 3.91 1.34 10.47
C TYR A 48 2.97 2.40 11.06
N GLY A 49 1.75 2.03 11.46
CA GLY A 49 0.74 2.99 11.94
C GLY A 49 0.20 3.90 10.85
N VAL A 50 0.21 3.45 9.59
CA VAL A 50 -0.18 4.20 8.40
C VAL A 50 -1.35 3.50 7.72
N SER A 51 -2.28 4.24 7.13
CA SER A 51 -3.42 3.64 6.42
C SER A 51 -2.96 2.77 5.23
N PRO A 52 -3.73 1.73 4.84
CA PRO A 52 -3.44 0.94 3.64
C PRO A 52 -3.23 1.78 2.37
N GLU A 53 -4.05 2.81 2.18
CA GLU A 53 -4.06 3.69 1.03
C GLU A 53 -2.79 4.54 0.95
N GLU A 54 -2.30 5.05 2.09
CA GLU A 54 -1.06 5.79 2.18
C GLU A 54 0.18 4.88 2.05
N LEU A 55 0.10 3.66 2.59
CA LEU A 55 1.24 2.74 2.61
C LEU A 55 1.48 2.06 1.25
N PHE A 56 0.40 1.76 0.52
CA PHE A 56 0.39 1.08 -0.79
C PHE A 56 -0.39 1.91 -1.84
N PRO A 57 0.06 3.14 -2.14
CA PRO A 57 -0.67 4.03 -3.04
C PRO A 57 -0.83 3.45 -4.44
N ASP A 58 0.12 2.65 -4.92
CA ASP A 58 0.07 1.94 -6.20
C ASP A 58 -1.11 0.96 -6.32
N ILE A 59 -1.52 0.34 -5.22
CA ILE A 59 -2.66 -0.58 -5.21
C ILE A 59 -3.99 0.18 -5.18
N PHE A 60 -4.05 1.29 -4.43
CA PHE A 60 -5.30 2.00 -4.16
C PHE A 60 -5.58 3.17 -5.11
N LEU A 61 -4.57 3.86 -5.65
CA LEU A 61 -4.77 4.90 -6.67
C LEU A 61 -5.15 4.32 -8.02
N ASP A 62 -4.63 3.15 -8.38
CA ASP A 62 -5.07 2.41 -9.58
C ASP A 62 -6.58 2.08 -9.56
N LEU A 63 -7.20 2.02 -8.39
CA LEU A 63 -8.64 1.82 -8.25
C LEU A 63 -9.44 3.09 -8.54
N TYR A 64 -8.89 4.28 -8.28
CA TYR A 64 -9.57 5.56 -8.53
C TYR A 64 -9.58 5.93 -10.01
N ASP A 65 -8.52 5.63 -10.76
CA ASP A 65 -8.45 5.89 -12.21
C ASP A 65 -9.37 4.98 -13.03
N ARG A 66 -9.81 3.85 -12.46
CA ARG A 66 -10.76 2.93 -13.11
C ARG A 66 -12.22 3.16 -12.73
N ILE A 67 -12.55 4.24 -12.04
CA ILE A 67 -13.96 4.60 -11.86
C ILE A 67 -14.47 5.10 -13.22
N PRO A 68 -15.37 4.38 -13.93
CA PRO A 68 -16.08 4.98 -15.04
C PRO A 68 -16.96 6.06 -14.43
N ILE A 69 -16.50 7.31 -14.53
CA ILE A 69 -17.35 8.46 -14.30
C ILE A 69 -18.50 8.38 -15.33
N ASN A 70 -19.64 7.84 -14.94
CA ASN A 70 -20.87 8.08 -15.71
C ASN A 70 -21.29 9.52 -15.39
N VAL A 71 -20.62 10.48 -16.05
CA VAL A 71 -20.93 11.91 -15.98
C VAL A 71 -22.20 12.17 -16.76
N ASN A 72 -23.32 11.55 -16.36
CA ASN A 72 -24.61 11.87 -16.93
C ASN A 72 -25.76 11.59 -15.98
N GLU A 73 -25.69 12.10 -14.75
CA GLU A 73 -26.92 12.36 -13.99
C GLU A 73 -26.81 13.67 -13.20
N LYS A 74 -27.69 14.59 -13.58
CA LYS A 74 -28.18 15.80 -12.86
C LYS A 74 -27.46 17.12 -13.15
N ASN A 75 -27.87 17.76 -14.24
CA ASN A 75 -28.51 19.07 -14.12
C ASN A 75 -29.48 19.34 -15.31
N GLU A 76 -30.55 18.54 -15.37
CA GLU A 76 -31.84 19.00 -15.90
C GLU A 76 -32.78 19.15 -14.69
N ARG A 77 -32.92 20.39 -14.20
CA ARG A 77 -33.89 20.94 -13.22
C ARG A 77 -33.27 22.25 -12.75
N SER A 78 -33.78 23.45 -12.99
CA SER A 78 -34.98 23.97 -13.63
C SER A 78 -34.71 25.44 -13.95
#